data_AF-A0A5Z2LFL8-F1
#
_entry.id   AF-A0A5Z2LFL8-F1
#
_cell.length_a   1.000
_cell.length_b   1.000
_cell.length_c   1.000
_cell.angle_alpha   90.00
_cell.angle_beta   90.00
_cell.angle_gamma   90.00
#
_symmetry.space_group_name_H-M   'P 1'
#
loop_
_entity.id
_entity.type
_entity.pdbx_description
1 polymer ?
#
loop_
_entity_poly.entity_id
_entity_poly.type
_entity_poly.pdbx_seq_one_letter_code
_entity_poly.pdbx_strand_id
1 'polypeptide(L)'
;MKAAIYIRVSTQEQIENYSIQAQTEKLTALCRSKDWDVYDIFIDGGYSGSNMNRPALNEMLSKLHEIDAVVVYRLDRLSRSQRDTITLIEEYFLKNNVEFVSLSETLDTSSPFGRAMIGILSVFAQLERETIRDRMVMGKIKRIEAGLPLTTAKGRTFGYDVIDTKLYINEEEAKQLQMIYDIFEEEKSITTLQKRLKKLGFKVKSYSSYNNWLTNDLYCGYVSYADKVHTKGVHEPIISEEQFYRVQEIFSRMGKNPNMNRDSASLLNNLVVCGKCGLGFVHRRKDTVSRGKKYHYRYYSCKTYKHTHELEKCGNKIWRADKLEELIIDRVNNYSFASRNVDKEDELDSLNEKLKTEHTKKKRLFDLYISGSYEVSELDGMMADIDARINYYEAQIEANEELKKNKKIQENLADLATVDFDSLEFREKQLYLKSLINKIYIDGEQVTIEWL
;
A
#
# COMPACT_ATOMS: atom_id res chain seq x y z
N MET A 1 -5.36 -13.70 55.82
CA MET A 1 -4.83 -13.12 54.56
C MET A 1 -4.25 -11.75 54.87
N LYS A 2 -3.11 -11.40 54.28
CA LYS A 2 -2.49 -10.07 54.36
C LYS A 2 -3.07 -9.16 53.29
N ALA A 3 -3.74 -8.09 53.70
CA ALA A 3 -4.40 -7.15 52.82
C ALA A 3 -3.64 -5.82 52.73
N ALA A 4 -3.35 -5.35 51.52
CA ALA A 4 -2.88 -4.01 51.25
C ALA A 4 -4.06 -3.08 50.96
N ILE A 5 -4.09 -1.92 51.59
CA ILE A 5 -5.12 -0.90 51.36
C ILE A 5 -4.54 0.15 50.41
N TYR A 6 -5.22 0.43 49.30
CA TYR A 6 -4.80 1.48 48.37
C TYR A 6 -5.82 2.63 48.33
N ILE A 7 -5.33 3.84 48.58
CA ILE A 7 -6.13 5.07 48.63
C ILE A 7 -5.53 6.11 47.68
N ARG A 8 -6.40 6.76 46.90
CA ARG A 8 -6.02 7.85 46.00
C ARG A 8 -6.93 9.04 46.18
N VAL A 9 -6.34 10.23 46.40
CA VAL A 9 -7.07 11.50 46.53
C VAL A 9 -6.56 12.53 45.54
N SER A 10 -7.47 13.35 45.03
CA SER A 10 -7.08 14.49 44.18
C SER A 10 -6.49 15.63 45.01
N THR A 11 -5.68 16.52 44.40
CA THR A 11 -5.06 17.67 45.07
C THR A 11 -6.07 18.62 45.74
N GLN A 12 -7.32 18.68 45.26
CA GLN A 12 -8.39 19.47 45.89
C GLN A 12 -9.05 18.76 47.09
N GLU A 13 -9.09 17.42 47.11
CA GLU A 13 -9.61 16.62 48.23
C GLU A 13 -8.62 16.56 49.42
N GLN A 14 -7.35 16.94 49.22
CA GLN A 14 -6.33 16.99 50.28
C GLN A 14 -6.59 18.10 51.32
N ILE A 15 -7.42 19.10 51.01
CA ILE A 15 -7.75 20.19 51.94
C ILE A 15 -8.65 19.68 53.09
N GLU A 16 -9.39 18.59 52.87
CA GLU A 16 -10.20 17.93 53.88
C GLU A 16 -9.52 16.65 54.36
N ASN A 17 -8.65 16.75 55.38
CA ASN A 17 -8.03 15.61 56.08
C ASN A 17 -9.02 14.51 56.51
N TYR A 18 -10.33 14.83 56.57
CA TYR A 18 -11.42 13.90 56.86
C TYR A 18 -11.64 12.82 55.78
N SER A 19 -11.31 13.08 54.51
CA SER A 19 -11.64 12.16 53.41
C SER A 19 -10.75 10.91 53.34
N ILE A 20 -9.49 11.02 53.74
CA ILE A 20 -8.52 9.91 53.78
C ILE A 20 -8.79 9.06 55.03
N GLN A 21 -8.88 9.69 56.20
CA GLN A 21 -9.14 8.97 57.46
C GLN A 21 -10.43 8.17 57.41
N ALA A 22 -11.52 8.76 56.89
CA ALA A 22 -12.79 8.05 56.75
C ALA A 22 -12.72 6.85 55.78
N GLN A 23 -11.92 6.95 54.70
CA GLN A 23 -11.70 5.81 53.79
C GLN A 23 -10.86 4.74 54.46
N THR A 24 -9.79 5.11 55.15
CA THR A 24 -8.91 4.19 55.89
C THR A 24 -9.69 3.43 56.95
N GLU A 25 -10.52 4.10 57.74
CA GLU A 25 -11.35 3.46 58.76
C GLU A 25 -12.32 2.45 58.15
N LYS A 26 -13.02 2.81 57.07
CA LYS A 26 -13.96 1.90 56.38
C LYS A 26 -13.26 0.69 55.77
N LEU A 27 -12.10 0.88 55.14
CA LEU A 27 -11.34 -0.21 54.52
C LEU A 27 -10.71 -1.13 55.57
N THR A 28 -10.22 -0.56 56.67
CA THR A 28 -9.71 -1.34 57.81
C THR A 28 -10.83 -2.11 58.50
N ALA A 29 -12.02 -1.52 58.65
CA ALA A 29 -13.20 -2.21 59.17
C ALA A 29 -13.63 -3.37 58.26
N LEU A 30 -13.57 -3.21 56.94
CA LEU A 30 -13.81 -4.28 55.98
C LEU A 30 -12.80 -5.43 56.17
N CYS A 31 -11.50 -5.12 56.23
CA CYS A 31 -10.47 -6.13 56.47
C CYS A 31 -10.72 -6.90 57.78
N ARG A 32 -11.04 -6.19 58.88
CA ARG A 32 -11.40 -6.80 60.16
C ARG A 32 -12.64 -7.70 60.06
N SER A 33 -13.66 -7.29 59.32
CA SER A 33 -14.89 -8.10 59.13
C SER A 33 -14.65 -9.40 58.36
N LYS A 34 -13.58 -9.46 57.57
CA LYS A 34 -13.15 -10.64 56.80
C LYS A 34 -12.02 -11.43 57.46
N ASP A 35 -11.60 -11.05 58.67
CA ASP A 35 -10.47 -11.64 59.38
C ASP A 35 -9.13 -11.52 58.60
N TRP A 36 -8.91 -10.35 57.98
CA TRP A 36 -7.71 -10.02 57.22
C TRP A 36 -6.81 -9.06 57.97
N ASP A 37 -5.51 -9.35 57.98
CA ASP A 37 -4.48 -8.51 58.57
C ASP A 37 -4.06 -7.42 57.59
N VAL A 38 -4.10 -6.15 58.01
CA VAL A 38 -3.64 -5.04 57.18
C VAL A 38 -2.11 -5.05 57.13
N TYR A 39 -1.54 -5.31 55.95
CA TYR A 39 -0.09 -5.30 55.73
C TYR A 39 0.46 -3.87 55.71
N ASP A 40 -0.09 -3.04 54.82
CA ASP A 40 0.31 -1.64 54.66
C ASP A 40 -0.79 -0.82 53.97
N ILE A 41 -0.70 0.51 54.06
CA ILE A 41 -1.64 1.46 53.50
C ILE A 41 -0.91 2.38 52.52
N PHE A 42 -1.15 2.16 51.23
CA PHE A 42 -0.52 2.88 50.13
C PHE A 42 -1.38 4.08 49.72
N ILE A 43 -0.83 5.30 49.85
CA ILE A 43 -1.57 6.55 49.63
C ILE A 43 -0.92 7.36 48.51
N ASP A 44 -1.65 7.54 47.41
CA ASP A 44 -1.28 8.47 46.32
C ASP A 44 -2.08 9.78 46.45
N GLY A 45 -1.46 10.81 47.02
CA GLY A 45 -2.01 12.15 47.13
C GLY A 45 -1.63 13.05 45.96
N GLY A 46 -2.60 13.59 45.23
CA GLY A 46 -2.37 14.57 44.16
C GLY A 46 -1.94 13.98 42.80
N TYR A 47 -2.01 12.65 42.63
CA TYR A 47 -1.67 11.97 41.38
C TYR A 47 -2.91 11.71 40.51
N SER A 48 -2.73 11.82 39.18
CA SER A 48 -3.80 11.57 38.22
C SER A 48 -4.16 10.08 38.14
N GLY A 49 -5.46 9.80 38.12
CA GLY A 49 -6.03 8.47 37.89
C GLY A 49 -5.89 7.97 36.43
N SER A 50 -5.30 8.75 35.53
CA SER A 50 -5.28 8.49 34.07
C SER A 50 -4.03 7.76 33.55
N ASN A 51 -3.06 7.48 34.41
CA ASN A 51 -1.84 6.73 34.08
C ASN A 51 -1.42 5.82 35.25
N MET A 52 -0.53 4.87 34.99
CA MET A 52 -0.02 3.92 35.99
C MET A 52 1.24 4.41 36.71
N ASN A 53 1.83 5.54 36.30
CA ASN A 53 3.09 6.01 36.86
C ASN A 53 2.84 6.78 38.17
N ARG A 54 2.65 6.03 39.27
CA ARG A 54 2.35 6.59 40.59
C ARG A 54 3.22 5.93 41.67
N PRO A 55 3.81 6.70 42.60
CA PRO A 55 4.78 6.17 43.56
C PRO A 55 4.18 5.08 44.47
N ALA A 56 3.04 5.34 45.12
CA ALA A 56 2.48 4.39 46.08
C ALA A 56 1.88 3.15 45.39
N LEU A 57 1.30 3.33 44.20
CA LEU A 57 0.86 2.20 43.36
C LEU A 57 2.05 1.31 42.97
N ASN A 58 3.15 1.90 42.48
CA ASN A 58 4.34 1.14 42.07
C ASN A 58 5.01 0.44 43.25
N GLU A 59 5.01 1.07 44.43
CA GLU A 59 5.49 0.45 45.66
C GLU A 59 4.63 -0.74 46.10
N MET A 60 3.31 -0.62 46.01
CA MET A 60 2.41 -1.75 46.25
C MET A 60 2.64 -2.88 45.25
N LEU A 61 2.83 -2.54 43.97
CA LEU A 61 3.07 -3.52 42.90
C LEU A 61 4.39 -4.29 43.08
N SER A 62 5.44 -3.67 43.66
CA SER A 62 6.70 -4.37 43.93
C SER A 62 6.59 -5.34 45.11
N LYS A 63 5.68 -5.08 46.05
CA LYS A 63 5.42 -5.88 47.27
C LYS A 63 4.32 -6.93 47.10
N LEU A 64 3.81 -7.18 45.88
CA LEU A 64 2.71 -8.12 45.64
C LEU A 64 2.97 -9.55 46.12
N HIS A 65 4.23 -9.97 46.23
CA HIS A 65 4.61 -11.29 46.72
C HIS A 65 4.48 -11.44 48.25
N GLU A 66 4.27 -10.34 48.98
CA GLU A 66 4.10 -10.31 50.44
C GLU A 66 2.63 -10.12 50.87
N ILE A 67 1.73 -9.94 49.89
CA ILE A 67 0.34 -9.53 50.08
C ILE A 67 -0.58 -10.58 49.44
N ASP A 68 -1.70 -10.91 50.09
CA ASP A 68 -2.69 -11.86 49.58
C ASP A 68 -3.93 -11.15 48.98
N ALA A 69 -4.19 -9.90 49.36
CA ALA A 69 -5.31 -9.13 48.82
C ALA A 69 -5.02 -7.63 48.70
N VAL A 70 -5.59 -6.97 47.67
CA VAL A 70 -5.60 -5.51 47.51
C VAL A 70 -7.02 -5.00 47.69
N VAL A 71 -7.19 -4.03 48.58
CA VAL A 71 -8.49 -3.47 48.97
C VAL A 71 -8.56 -1.99 48.65
N VAL A 72 -9.60 -1.60 47.90
CA VAL A 72 -9.86 -0.21 47.52
C VAL A 72 -11.28 0.21 47.86
N TYR A 73 -11.49 1.51 48.07
CA TYR A 73 -12.83 2.05 48.32
C TYR A 73 -13.74 1.89 47.10
N ARG A 74 -13.22 2.22 45.92
CA ARG A 74 -13.93 2.20 44.62
C ARG A 74 -12.95 1.88 43.50
N LEU A 75 -13.46 1.34 42.39
CA LEU A 75 -12.65 1.03 41.20
C LEU A 75 -11.94 2.27 40.62
N ASP A 76 -12.61 3.43 40.65
CA ASP A 76 -12.05 4.70 40.16
C ASP A 76 -10.87 5.21 41.01
N ARG A 77 -10.72 4.70 42.25
CA ARG A 77 -9.58 4.99 43.13
C ARG A 77 -8.36 4.20 42.68
N LEU A 78 -8.52 2.98 42.16
CA LEU A 78 -7.46 2.22 41.51
C LEU A 78 -7.04 2.85 40.18
N SER A 79 -7.97 3.06 39.25
CA SER A 79 -7.71 3.79 37.99
C SER A 79 -8.99 4.36 37.39
N ARG A 80 -8.87 5.50 36.70
CA ARG A 80 -9.97 6.08 35.91
C ARG A 80 -10.10 5.45 34.53
N SER A 81 -9.05 4.76 34.06
CA SER A 81 -9.04 4.02 32.80
C SER A 81 -9.53 2.60 33.05
N GLN A 82 -10.66 2.21 32.44
CA GLN A 82 -11.18 0.85 32.55
C GLN A 82 -10.14 -0.19 32.11
N ARG A 83 -9.40 0.11 31.03
CA ARG A 83 -8.29 -0.74 30.56
C ARG A 83 -7.23 -0.93 31.63
N ASP A 84 -6.77 0.14 32.26
CA ASP A 84 -5.69 0.05 33.24
C ASP A 84 -6.17 -0.64 34.53
N THR A 85 -7.44 -0.46 34.92
CA THR A 85 -8.07 -1.23 36.01
C THR A 85 -8.06 -2.72 35.73
N ILE A 86 -8.45 -3.14 34.52
CA ILE A 86 -8.46 -4.55 34.12
C ILE A 86 -7.04 -5.10 34.04
N THR A 87 -6.10 -4.37 33.44
CA THR A 87 -4.68 -4.75 33.39
C THR A 87 -4.10 -4.95 34.80
N LEU A 88 -4.38 -4.05 35.75
CA LEU A 88 -3.94 -4.21 37.14
C LEU A 88 -4.51 -5.48 37.79
N ILE A 89 -5.81 -5.73 37.59
CA ILE A 89 -6.47 -6.89 38.20
C ILE A 89 -5.99 -8.20 37.57
N GLU A 90 -6.00 -8.32 36.24
CA GLU A 90 -5.66 -9.56 35.54
C GLU A 90 -4.16 -9.83 35.45
N GLU A 91 -3.36 -8.83 35.07
CA GLU A 91 -1.93 -9.03 34.78
C GLU A 91 -1.04 -8.90 36.00
N TYR A 92 -1.45 -8.11 37.01
CA TYR A 92 -0.66 -7.90 38.23
C TYR A 92 -1.22 -8.66 39.43
N PHE A 93 -2.51 -8.49 39.78
CA PHE A 93 -3.03 -9.08 41.02
C PHE A 93 -3.30 -10.58 40.88
N LEU A 94 -4.23 -10.97 40.00
CA LEU A 94 -4.65 -12.37 39.87
C LEU A 94 -3.50 -13.29 39.41
N LYS A 95 -2.61 -12.80 38.53
CA LYS A 95 -1.44 -13.56 38.07
C LYS A 95 -0.43 -13.85 39.19
N ASN A 96 -0.36 -13.00 40.22
CA ASN A 96 0.48 -13.20 41.41
C ASN A 96 -0.31 -13.84 42.57
N ASN A 97 -1.50 -14.39 42.32
CA ASN A 97 -2.40 -14.94 43.35
C ASN A 97 -2.83 -13.92 44.42
N VAL A 98 -2.92 -12.64 44.06
CA VAL A 98 -3.42 -11.58 44.93
C VAL A 98 -4.87 -11.28 44.57
N GLU A 99 -5.76 -11.38 45.55
CA GLU A 99 -7.19 -11.11 45.36
C GLU A 99 -7.46 -9.61 45.39
N PHE A 100 -8.32 -9.12 44.51
CA PHE A 100 -8.78 -7.74 44.47
C PHE A 100 -10.19 -7.60 45.07
N VAL A 101 -10.36 -6.60 45.95
CA VAL A 101 -11.65 -6.24 46.58
C VAL A 101 -11.94 -4.75 46.46
N SER A 102 -13.14 -4.40 45.99
CA SER A 102 -13.68 -3.05 46.09
C SER A 102 -14.88 -2.97 47.05
N LEU A 103 -14.87 -1.96 47.92
CA LEU A 103 -15.92 -1.79 48.94
C LEU A 103 -17.25 -1.33 48.33
N SER A 104 -17.24 -0.32 47.47
CA SER A 104 -18.48 0.30 46.97
C SER A 104 -19.19 -0.51 45.90
N GLU A 105 -18.46 -1.14 44.99
CA GLU A 105 -19.04 -1.99 43.93
C GLU A 105 -19.22 -3.44 44.40
N THR A 106 -18.84 -3.75 45.65
CA THR A 106 -18.86 -5.10 46.25
C THR A 106 -18.19 -6.15 45.37
N LEU A 107 -17.17 -5.74 44.62
CA LEU A 107 -16.50 -6.61 43.66
C LEU A 107 -15.38 -7.34 44.40
N ASP A 108 -15.55 -8.64 44.56
CA ASP A 108 -14.63 -9.50 45.32
C ASP A 108 -14.17 -10.68 44.45
N THR A 109 -12.93 -10.59 43.97
CA THR A 109 -12.33 -11.63 43.12
C THR A 109 -11.98 -12.92 43.86
N SER A 110 -12.07 -12.96 45.20
CA SER A 110 -12.01 -14.23 45.93
C SER A 110 -13.26 -15.10 45.70
N SER A 111 -14.37 -14.49 45.27
CA SER A 111 -15.61 -15.19 44.96
C SER A 111 -15.69 -15.61 43.48
N PRO A 112 -16.31 -16.77 43.15
CA PRO A 112 -16.55 -17.16 41.76
C PRO A 112 -17.32 -16.11 40.95
N PHE A 113 -18.28 -15.43 41.58
CA PHE A 113 -19.06 -14.36 40.96
C PHE A 113 -18.22 -13.13 40.63
N GLY A 114 -17.36 -12.68 41.56
CA GLY A 114 -16.47 -11.55 41.31
C GLY A 114 -15.44 -11.83 40.22
N ARG A 115 -14.89 -13.05 40.15
CA ARG A 115 -14.03 -13.46 39.01
C ARG A 115 -14.78 -13.44 37.68
N ALA A 116 -16.02 -13.93 37.65
CA ALA A 116 -16.86 -13.87 36.45
C ALA A 116 -17.16 -12.42 36.03
N MET A 117 -17.41 -11.53 36.98
CA MET A 117 -17.68 -10.11 36.73
C MET A 117 -16.46 -9.39 36.13
N ILE A 118 -15.24 -9.70 36.59
CA ILE A 118 -14.01 -9.20 35.96
C ILE A 118 -13.91 -9.66 34.51
N GLY A 119 -14.14 -10.95 34.23
CA GLY A 119 -14.13 -11.46 32.86
C GLY A 119 -15.11 -10.73 31.93
N ILE A 120 -16.31 -10.42 32.43
CA ILE A 120 -17.31 -9.63 31.68
C ILE A 120 -16.78 -8.21 31.42
N LEU A 121 -16.21 -7.54 32.43
CA LEU A 121 -15.62 -6.21 32.27
C LEU A 121 -14.46 -6.20 31.27
N SER A 122 -13.66 -7.26 31.23
CA SER A 122 -12.57 -7.47 30.27
C SER A 122 -13.08 -7.58 28.84
N VAL A 123 -14.17 -8.34 28.62
CA VAL A 123 -14.85 -8.41 27.31
C VAL A 123 -15.33 -7.04 26.88
N PHE A 124 -15.98 -6.26 27.76
CA PHE A 124 -16.43 -4.91 27.41
C PHE A 124 -15.29 -3.95 27.08
N ALA A 125 -14.18 -4.00 27.84
CA ALA A 125 -13.02 -3.16 27.54
C ALA A 125 -12.30 -3.57 26.26
N GLN A 126 -12.37 -4.85 25.88
CA GLN A 126 -11.90 -5.30 24.57
C GLN A 126 -12.82 -4.81 23.44
N LEU A 127 -14.14 -4.96 23.60
CA LEU A 127 -15.14 -4.47 22.65
C LEU A 127 -15.00 -2.95 22.42
N GLU A 128 -14.77 -2.17 23.48
CA GLU A 128 -14.57 -0.73 23.35
C GLU A 128 -13.29 -0.39 22.57
N ARG A 129 -12.18 -1.11 22.81
CA ARG A 129 -10.93 -0.93 22.05
C ARG A 129 -11.12 -1.23 20.56
N GLU A 130 -11.85 -2.30 20.25
CA GLU A 130 -12.17 -2.67 18.86
C GLU A 130 -13.09 -1.62 18.23
N THR A 131 -14.12 -1.17 18.94
CA THR A 131 -15.04 -0.12 18.48
C THR A 131 -14.31 1.20 18.22
N ILE A 132 -13.38 1.61 19.09
CA ILE A 132 -12.56 2.81 18.90
C ILE A 132 -11.68 2.65 17.65
N ARG A 133 -11.05 1.49 17.46
CA ARG A 133 -10.25 1.21 16.26
C ARG A 133 -11.11 1.36 15.00
N ASP A 134 -12.30 0.77 14.99
CA ASP A 134 -13.22 0.84 13.85
C ASP A 134 -13.65 2.27 13.57
N ARG A 135 -14.00 3.05 14.62
CA ARG A 135 -14.31 4.48 14.47
C ARG A 135 -13.12 5.28 13.90
N MET A 136 -11.90 5.01 14.34
CA MET A 136 -10.71 5.66 13.78
C MET A 136 -10.47 5.29 12.32
N VAL A 137 -10.66 4.02 11.96
CA VAL A 137 -10.54 3.54 10.57
C VAL A 137 -11.61 4.21 9.70
N MET A 138 -12.86 4.25 10.16
CA MET A 138 -13.94 4.97 9.47
C MET A 138 -13.64 6.46 9.33
N GLY A 139 -13.06 7.10 10.36
CA GLY A 139 -12.60 8.48 10.28
C GLY A 139 -11.52 8.71 9.23
N LYS A 140 -10.57 7.78 9.10
CA LYS A 140 -9.56 7.81 8.02
C LYS A 140 -10.19 7.61 6.66
N ILE A 141 -11.08 6.64 6.50
CA ILE A 141 -11.81 6.39 5.25
C ILE A 141 -12.54 7.65 4.80
N LYS A 142 -13.36 8.25 5.67
CA LYS A 142 -14.10 9.50 5.35
C LYS A 142 -13.19 10.67 4.99
N ARG A 143 -12.02 10.78 5.62
CA ARG A 143 -11.02 11.80 5.30
C ARG A 143 -10.50 11.63 3.86
N ILE A 144 -10.28 10.39 3.43
CA ILE A 144 -9.76 10.05 2.11
C ILE A 144 -10.86 10.20 1.06
N GLU A 145 -12.09 9.79 1.37
CA GLU A 145 -13.27 10.04 0.54
C GLU A 145 -13.50 11.54 0.30
N ALA A 146 -13.18 12.38 1.28
CA ALA A 146 -13.16 13.83 1.14
C ALA A 146 -11.95 14.38 0.36
N GLY A 147 -11.10 13.52 -0.20
CA GLY A 147 -9.95 13.87 -1.03
C GLY A 147 -8.73 14.39 -0.28
N LEU A 148 -8.68 14.28 1.06
CA LEU A 148 -7.51 14.71 1.85
C LEU A 148 -6.46 13.61 1.93
N PRO A 149 -5.15 13.95 1.96
CA PRO A 149 -4.07 12.97 2.01
C PRO A 149 -4.12 12.08 3.27
N LEU A 150 -3.76 10.80 3.10
CA LEU A 150 -3.55 9.86 4.22
C LEU A 150 -2.24 10.14 4.97
N THR A 151 -1.15 10.28 4.20
CA THR A 151 0.20 10.44 4.74
C THR A 151 0.58 11.90 4.72
N THR A 152 0.67 12.50 5.91
CA THR A 152 1.12 13.88 6.13
C THR A 152 2.41 13.95 6.96
N ALA A 153 3.12 12.82 7.06
CA ALA A 153 4.34 12.74 7.85
C ALA A 153 5.48 13.53 7.20
N LYS A 154 6.24 14.27 8.02
CA LYS A 154 7.39 15.07 7.56
C LYS A 154 8.39 14.20 6.79
N GLY A 155 8.78 14.66 5.60
CA GLY A 155 9.76 13.98 4.73
C GLY A 155 9.23 12.76 3.97
N ARG A 156 7.91 12.51 3.98
CA ARG A 156 7.27 11.44 3.18
C ARG A 156 6.44 11.95 2.01
N THR A 157 6.31 13.25 1.85
CA THR A 157 5.51 13.94 0.81
C THR A 157 6.43 14.72 -0.14
N PHE A 158 7.45 14.07 -0.71
CA PHE A 158 8.38 14.75 -1.64
C PHE A 158 7.60 15.37 -2.79
N GLY A 159 7.85 16.64 -3.12
CA GLY A 159 7.07 17.43 -4.09
C GLY A 159 5.97 18.29 -3.46
N TYR A 160 5.63 18.08 -2.19
CA TYR A 160 4.54 18.76 -1.50
C TYR A 160 4.90 19.23 -0.08
N ASP A 161 4.54 20.47 0.22
CA ASP A 161 4.54 21.01 1.58
C ASP A 161 3.21 20.72 2.28
N VAL A 162 3.31 20.27 3.54
CA VAL A 162 2.14 19.94 4.36
C VAL A 162 1.72 21.17 5.17
N ILE A 163 0.60 21.79 4.81
CA ILE A 163 0.01 22.92 5.54
C ILE A 163 -1.41 22.52 5.96
N ASP A 164 -1.72 22.65 7.26
CA ASP A 164 -3.04 22.34 7.83
C ASP A 164 -3.60 20.97 7.38
N THR A 165 -2.70 19.99 7.29
CA THR A 165 -2.99 18.60 6.89
C THR A 165 -3.40 18.40 5.41
N LYS A 166 -3.28 19.44 4.58
CA LYS A 166 -3.39 19.40 3.12
C LYS A 166 -2.00 19.48 2.48
N LEU A 167 -1.92 19.12 1.20
CA LEU A 167 -0.69 19.16 0.41
C LEU A 167 -0.75 20.35 -0.57
N TYR A 168 0.32 21.14 -0.58
CA TYR A 168 0.54 22.22 -1.54
C TYR A 168 1.84 21.98 -2.28
N ILE A 169 1.90 22.33 -3.57
CA ILE A 169 3.08 22.05 -4.40
C ILE A 169 4.29 22.81 -3.86
N ASN A 170 5.40 22.10 -3.71
CA ASN A 170 6.71 22.70 -3.51
C ASN A 170 7.41 22.81 -4.86
N GLU A 171 7.54 24.02 -5.39
CA GLU A 171 8.07 24.28 -6.74
C GLU A 171 9.46 23.65 -7.02
N GLU A 172 10.36 23.65 -6.03
CA GLU A 172 11.72 23.14 -6.21
C GLU A 172 11.75 21.60 -6.26
N GLU A 173 10.97 20.95 -5.39
CA GLU A 173 10.85 19.49 -5.39
C GLU A 173 10.00 18.98 -6.57
N ALA A 174 8.96 19.73 -6.95
CA ALA A 174 8.10 19.41 -8.09
C ALA A 174 8.87 19.42 -9.41
N LYS A 175 9.74 20.42 -9.64
CA LYS A 175 10.64 20.44 -10.82
C LYS A 175 11.57 19.23 -10.85
N GLN A 176 12.13 18.84 -9.71
CA GLN A 176 12.96 17.63 -9.63
C GLN A 176 12.15 16.38 -9.93
N LEU A 177 10.90 16.33 -9.47
CA LEU A 177 10.02 15.19 -9.72
C LEU A 177 9.64 15.09 -11.20
N GLN A 178 9.29 16.18 -11.86
CA GLN A 178 9.03 16.21 -13.31
C GLN A 178 10.26 15.73 -14.09
N MET A 179 11.45 16.26 -13.77
CA MET A 179 12.70 15.80 -14.37
C MET A 179 12.98 14.30 -14.13
N ILE A 180 12.62 13.77 -12.95
CA ILE A 180 12.75 12.34 -12.64
C ILE A 180 11.83 11.51 -13.54
N TYR A 181 10.59 11.95 -13.76
CA TYR A 181 9.63 11.28 -14.64
C TYR A 181 10.14 11.28 -16.09
N ASP A 182 10.60 12.42 -16.60
CA ASP A 182 11.11 12.55 -17.97
C ASP A 182 12.33 11.65 -18.22
N ILE A 183 13.33 11.70 -17.32
CA ILE A 183 14.53 10.86 -17.44
C ILE A 183 14.17 9.37 -17.32
N PHE A 184 13.21 9.02 -16.45
CA PHE A 184 12.80 7.62 -16.31
C PHE A 184 12.07 7.11 -17.56
N GLU A 185 11.23 7.94 -18.17
CA GLU A 185 10.50 7.63 -19.41
C GLU A 185 11.47 7.34 -20.58
N GLU A 186 12.56 8.10 -20.66
CA GLU A 186 13.66 7.87 -21.61
C GLU A 186 14.45 6.58 -21.29
N GLU A 187 15.01 6.48 -20.09
CA GLU A 187 16.01 5.46 -19.73
C GLU A 187 15.41 4.10 -19.39
N LYS A 188 14.13 4.09 -18.99
CA LYS A 188 13.33 2.91 -18.60
C LYS A 188 13.99 2.07 -17.50
N SER A 189 14.78 2.70 -16.62
CA SER A 189 15.58 2.05 -15.57
C SER A 189 15.91 3.01 -14.42
N ILE A 190 15.51 2.65 -13.19
CA ILE A 190 15.79 3.45 -11.99
C ILE A 190 17.30 3.55 -11.72
N THR A 191 18.07 2.48 -11.96
CA THR A 191 19.51 2.50 -11.73
C THR A 191 20.22 3.44 -12.70
N THR A 192 19.76 3.50 -13.95
CA THR A 192 20.32 4.42 -14.95
C THR A 192 19.91 5.86 -14.65
N LEU A 193 18.65 6.09 -14.23
CA LEU A 193 18.18 7.36 -13.68
C LEU A 193 19.09 7.85 -12.55
N GLN A 194 19.37 7.01 -11.55
CA GLN A 194 20.26 7.37 -10.43
C GLN A 194 21.67 7.76 -10.92
N LYS A 195 22.22 7.05 -11.91
CA LYS A 195 23.53 7.40 -12.50
C LYS A 195 23.49 8.74 -13.23
N ARG A 196 22.42 9.02 -14.00
CA ARG A 196 22.23 10.28 -14.73
C ARG A 196 22.04 11.46 -13.77
N LEU A 197 21.22 11.31 -12.74
CA LEU A 197 21.06 12.31 -11.68
C LEU A 197 22.37 12.60 -10.94
N LYS A 198 23.17 11.57 -10.66
CA LYS A 198 24.51 11.74 -10.07
C LYS A 198 25.43 12.56 -10.97
N LYS A 199 25.39 12.31 -12.29
CA LYS A 199 26.20 13.04 -13.28
C LYS A 199 25.78 14.52 -13.42
N LEU A 200 24.49 14.80 -13.23
CA LEU A 200 23.92 16.15 -13.21
C LEU A 200 24.18 16.91 -11.89
N GLY A 201 24.79 16.27 -10.88
CA GLY A 201 25.13 16.89 -9.60
C GLY A 201 24.01 16.86 -8.54
N PHE A 202 22.91 16.16 -8.79
CA PHE A 202 21.82 16.04 -7.81
C PHE A 202 22.14 15.05 -6.69
N LYS A 203 21.58 15.30 -5.50
CA LYS A 203 21.67 14.40 -4.35
C LYS A 203 20.80 13.16 -4.57
N VAL A 204 21.43 12.06 -4.97
CA VAL A 204 20.74 10.79 -5.24
C VAL A 204 20.19 10.17 -3.96
N LYS A 205 18.93 9.69 -4.02
CA LYS A 205 18.24 8.97 -2.94
C LYS A 205 18.29 7.45 -3.13
N SER A 206 17.68 6.71 -2.19
CA SER A 206 17.59 5.25 -2.29
C SER A 206 16.76 4.81 -3.49
N TYR A 207 17.03 3.61 -4.02
CA TYR A 207 16.24 3.02 -5.11
C TYR A 207 14.74 2.99 -4.78
N SER A 208 14.40 2.59 -3.55
CA SER A 208 13.01 2.49 -3.09
C SER A 208 12.31 3.85 -3.07
N SER A 209 13.04 4.95 -2.85
CA SER A 209 12.48 6.30 -2.88
C SER A 209 12.02 6.65 -4.30
N TYR A 210 12.87 6.44 -5.30
CA TYR A 210 12.50 6.67 -6.70
C TYR A 210 11.38 5.76 -7.17
N ASN A 211 11.40 4.48 -6.76
CA ASN A 211 10.31 3.56 -7.07
C ASN A 211 8.99 4.10 -6.51
N ASN A 212 8.96 4.47 -5.23
CA ASN A 212 7.75 5.05 -4.61
C ASN A 212 7.30 6.33 -5.32
N TRP A 213 8.21 7.20 -5.73
CA TRP A 213 7.85 8.44 -6.43
C TRP A 213 7.28 8.22 -7.82
N LEU A 214 7.80 7.22 -8.54
CA LEU A 214 7.35 6.88 -9.88
C LEU A 214 6.09 6.01 -9.90
N THR A 215 5.74 5.34 -8.79
CA THR A 215 4.56 4.44 -8.72
C THR A 215 3.39 5.00 -7.92
N ASN A 216 3.61 6.04 -7.11
CA ASN A 216 2.55 6.60 -6.27
C ASN A 216 1.66 7.54 -7.09
N ASP A 217 0.38 7.19 -7.18
CA ASP A 217 -0.68 7.91 -7.89
C ASP A 217 -1.07 9.25 -7.22
N LEU A 218 -0.54 9.53 -6.03
CA LEU A 218 -0.62 10.84 -5.41
C LEU A 218 -0.11 11.95 -6.33
N TYR A 219 0.91 11.68 -7.13
CA TYR A 219 1.52 12.69 -8.01
C TYR A 219 0.68 13.05 -9.23
N CYS A 220 -0.26 12.18 -9.64
CA CYS A 220 -1.27 12.49 -10.66
C CYS A 220 -2.62 12.92 -10.05
N GLY A 221 -2.67 13.14 -8.74
CA GLY A 221 -3.81 13.75 -8.06
C GLY A 221 -4.76 12.78 -7.36
N TYR A 222 -4.39 11.51 -7.18
CA TYR A 222 -5.23 10.54 -6.48
C TYR A 222 -4.88 10.45 -4.98
N VAL A 223 -5.83 9.98 -4.18
CA VAL A 223 -5.58 9.61 -2.79
C VAL A 223 -6.22 8.25 -2.53
N SER A 224 -5.47 7.38 -1.86
CA SER A 224 -5.87 6.01 -1.60
C SER A 224 -5.71 5.61 -0.14
N TYR A 225 -6.54 4.65 0.28
CA TYR A 225 -6.42 3.96 1.57
C TYR A 225 -6.56 2.46 1.38
N ALA A 226 -5.41 1.79 1.25
CA ALA A 226 -5.34 0.37 0.90
C ALA A 226 -6.26 0.09 -0.30
N ASP A 227 -7.02 -1.00 -0.28
CA ASP A 227 -7.97 -1.36 -1.33
C ASP A 227 -9.40 -0.86 -1.05
N LYS A 228 -9.59 0.00 -0.03
CA LYS A 228 -10.94 0.42 0.42
C LYS A 228 -11.43 1.68 -0.26
N VAL A 229 -10.54 2.65 -0.47
CA VAL A 229 -10.88 3.94 -1.07
C VAL A 229 -9.78 4.31 -2.04
N HIS A 230 -10.20 4.70 -3.24
CA HIS A 230 -9.36 5.29 -4.27
C HIS A 230 -10.20 6.40 -4.91
N THR A 231 -9.78 7.65 -4.76
CA THR A 231 -10.54 8.80 -5.26
C THR A 231 -9.61 9.94 -5.64
N LYS A 232 -10.14 10.93 -6.36
CA LYS A 232 -9.39 12.13 -6.71
C LYS A 232 -9.22 13.04 -5.49
N GLY A 233 -7.97 13.43 -5.25
CA GLY A 233 -7.58 14.32 -4.17
C GLY A 233 -7.92 15.78 -4.44
N VAL A 234 -7.90 16.58 -3.37
CA VAL A 234 -8.07 18.04 -3.46
C VAL A 234 -6.78 18.79 -3.77
N HIS A 235 -5.64 18.09 -3.75
CA HIS A 235 -4.32 18.68 -4.00
C HIS A 235 -4.04 18.79 -5.51
N GLU A 236 -3.22 19.77 -5.88
CA GLU A 236 -2.83 19.96 -7.28
C GLU A 236 -1.87 18.84 -7.73
N PRO A 237 -2.11 18.20 -8.88
CA PRO A 237 -1.21 17.18 -9.41
C PRO A 237 0.09 17.80 -9.95
N ILE A 238 1.22 17.12 -9.74
CA ILE A 238 2.53 17.54 -10.29
C ILE A 238 2.78 16.92 -11.67
N ILE A 239 2.26 15.72 -11.88
CA ILE A 239 2.47 14.91 -13.09
C ILE A 239 1.13 14.71 -13.78
N SER A 240 1.14 14.76 -15.12
CA SER A 240 -0.06 14.46 -15.90
C SER A 240 -0.46 12.99 -15.73
N GLU A 241 -1.77 12.74 -15.67
CA GLU A 241 -2.32 11.38 -15.56
C GLU A 241 -1.85 10.48 -16.71
N GLU A 242 -1.76 11.03 -17.93
CA GLU A 242 -1.24 10.33 -19.11
C GLU A 242 0.22 9.89 -18.93
N GLN A 243 1.11 10.79 -18.49
CA GLN A 243 2.52 10.47 -18.26
C GLN A 243 2.67 9.43 -17.14
N PHE A 244 1.89 9.57 -16.07
CA PHE A 244 1.90 8.61 -14.97
C PHE A 244 1.56 7.19 -15.46
N TYR A 245 0.50 7.03 -16.24
CA TYR A 245 0.13 5.70 -16.76
C TYR A 245 1.13 5.17 -17.79
N ARG A 246 1.79 6.02 -18.59
CA ARG A 246 2.92 5.58 -19.45
C ARG A 246 4.08 5.03 -18.62
N VAL A 247 4.40 5.69 -17.50
CA VAL A 247 5.42 5.21 -16.56
C VAL A 247 5.00 3.90 -15.89
N GLN A 248 3.73 3.75 -15.49
CA GLN A 248 3.23 2.48 -14.94
C GLN A 248 3.32 1.34 -15.95
N GLU A 249 3.11 1.61 -17.25
CA GLU A 249 3.28 0.60 -18.30
C GLU A 249 4.73 0.11 -18.40
N ILE A 250 5.72 1.00 -18.22
CA ILE A 250 7.13 0.63 -18.14
C ILE A 250 7.36 -0.34 -16.97
N PHE A 251 6.79 -0.07 -15.79
CA PHE A 251 6.89 -0.95 -14.62
C PHE A 251 6.17 -2.29 -14.84
N SER A 252 4.96 -2.28 -15.40
CA SER A 252 4.18 -3.48 -15.74
C SER A 252 4.99 -4.43 -16.63
N ARG A 253 5.59 -3.88 -17.71
CA ARG A 253 6.50 -4.63 -18.58
C ARG A 253 7.73 -5.12 -17.85
N MET A 254 8.37 -4.27 -17.03
CA MET A 254 9.55 -4.67 -16.26
C MET A 254 9.25 -5.80 -15.27
N GLY A 255 8.07 -5.81 -14.66
CA GLY A 255 7.60 -6.87 -13.77
C GLY A 255 7.39 -8.20 -14.49
N LYS A 256 6.75 -8.18 -15.67
CA LYS A 256 6.54 -9.37 -16.52
C LYS A 256 7.83 -9.94 -17.11
N ASN A 257 8.88 -9.12 -17.24
CA ASN A 257 10.14 -9.50 -17.87
C ASN A 257 11.33 -9.39 -16.89
N PRO A 258 11.53 -10.39 -16.01
CA PRO A 258 12.63 -10.39 -15.06
C PRO A 258 14.00 -10.15 -15.70
N ASN A 259 14.81 -9.30 -15.06
CA ASN A 259 16.17 -8.98 -15.49
C ASN A 259 16.30 -8.41 -16.91
N MET A 260 15.24 -7.86 -17.51
CA MET A 260 15.33 -7.26 -18.85
C MET A 260 16.26 -6.05 -18.93
N ASN A 261 16.48 -5.36 -17.81
CA ASN A 261 17.35 -4.19 -17.72
C ASN A 261 18.78 -4.55 -17.28
N ARG A 262 19.14 -5.84 -17.17
CA ARG A 262 20.53 -6.22 -16.93
C ARG A 262 21.34 -6.13 -18.22
N ASP A 263 22.60 -5.75 -18.11
CA ASP A 263 23.53 -5.69 -19.25
C ASP A 263 23.73 -7.07 -19.93
N SER A 264 23.45 -8.16 -19.20
CA SER A 264 23.49 -9.53 -19.72
C SER A 264 22.17 -10.04 -20.30
N ALA A 265 21.17 -9.17 -20.47
CA ALA A 265 19.91 -9.53 -21.12
C ALA A 265 20.16 -9.95 -22.57
N SER A 266 19.63 -11.12 -22.95
CA SER A 266 19.72 -11.62 -24.32
C SER A 266 18.63 -11.03 -25.21
N LEU A 267 18.79 -11.10 -26.54
CA LEU A 267 17.84 -10.55 -27.51
C LEU A 267 16.40 -11.03 -27.24
N LEU A 268 16.23 -12.34 -27.07
CA LEU A 268 14.94 -13.00 -26.88
C LEU A 268 14.59 -13.22 -25.39
N ASN A 269 15.11 -12.38 -24.49
CA ASN A 269 14.92 -12.53 -23.05
C ASN A 269 13.43 -12.50 -22.65
N ASN A 270 12.97 -13.55 -21.93
CA ASN A 270 11.60 -13.77 -21.46
C ASN A 270 10.51 -13.91 -22.55
N LEU A 271 10.89 -14.01 -23.83
CA LEU A 271 9.95 -14.22 -24.94
C LEU A 271 9.74 -15.71 -25.26
N VAL A 272 10.77 -16.53 -25.07
CA VAL A 272 10.78 -17.92 -25.54
C VAL A 272 10.24 -18.90 -24.50
N VAL A 273 9.29 -19.74 -24.92
CA VAL A 273 8.59 -20.74 -24.10
C VAL A 273 8.73 -22.13 -24.71
N CYS A 274 8.86 -23.14 -23.85
CA CYS A 274 8.92 -24.55 -24.25
C CYS A 274 7.53 -25.12 -24.52
N GLY A 275 7.26 -25.55 -25.75
CA GLY A 275 6.00 -26.21 -26.12
C GLY A 275 5.76 -27.55 -25.41
N LYS A 276 6.81 -28.21 -24.91
CA LYS A 276 6.70 -29.53 -24.25
C LYS A 276 6.33 -29.49 -22.76
N CYS A 277 6.88 -28.53 -22.01
CA CYS A 277 6.71 -28.47 -20.55
C CYS A 277 6.19 -27.13 -20.03
N GLY A 278 5.90 -26.17 -20.92
CA GLY A 278 5.39 -24.84 -20.58
C GLY A 278 6.41 -23.89 -19.92
N LEU A 279 7.59 -24.38 -19.52
CA LEU A 279 8.62 -23.53 -18.91
C LEU A 279 9.33 -22.65 -19.95
N GLY A 280 9.76 -21.47 -19.53
CA GLY A 280 10.56 -20.57 -20.37
C GLY A 280 11.93 -21.14 -20.77
N PHE A 281 12.45 -20.68 -21.91
CA PHE A 281 13.84 -20.87 -22.28
C PHE A 281 14.74 -19.81 -21.63
N VAL A 282 16.00 -20.16 -21.41
CA VAL A 282 17.03 -19.29 -20.83
C VAL A 282 18.22 -19.23 -21.78
N HIS A 283 18.79 -18.05 -21.94
CA HIS A 283 20.04 -17.87 -22.66
C HIS A 283 21.22 -18.47 -21.87
N ARG A 284 22.06 -19.25 -22.55
CA ARG A 284 23.23 -19.93 -22.01
C ARG A 284 24.45 -19.52 -22.81
N ARG A 285 25.55 -19.26 -22.12
CA ARG A 285 26.87 -19.09 -22.72
C ARG A 285 27.79 -20.18 -22.19
N LYS A 286 28.55 -20.82 -23.09
CA LYS A 286 29.57 -21.81 -22.73
C LYS A 286 30.85 -21.49 -23.49
N ASP A 287 31.90 -21.25 -22.74
CA ASP A 287 33.22 -20.94 -23.26
C ASP A 287 34.16 -22.12 -22.99
N THR A 288 35.01 -22.49 -23.94
CA THR A 288 35.95 -23.61 -23.81
C THR A 288 37.24 -23.29 -24.53
N VAL A 289 38.37 -23.81 -24.05
CA VAL A 289 39.68 -23.61 -24.67
C VAL A 289 40.22 -24.96 -25.12
N SER A 290 40.67 -25.06 -26.37
CA SER A 290 41.35 -26.25 -26.89
C SER A 290 42.51 -25.82 -27.77
N ARG A 291 43.71 -26.36 -27.49
CA ARG A 291 44.96 -26.07 -28.20
C ARG A 291 45.24 -24.57 -28.36
N GLY A 292 45.02 -23.80 -27.28
CA GLY A 292 45.22 -22.34 -27.26
C GLY A 292 44.10 -21.52 -27.92
N LYS A 293 43.19 -22.13 -28.69
CA LYS A 293 42.04 -21.45 -29.30
C LYS A 293 40.86 -21.41 -28.33
N LYS A 294 40.28 -20.22 -28.12
CA LYS A 294 39.06 -20.02 -27.34
C LYS A 294 37.83 -20.21 -28.24
N TYR A 295 36.86 -20.97 -27.75
CA TYR A 295 35.59 -21.23 -28.40
C TYR A 295 34.47 -20.64 -27.54
N HIS A 296 33.60 -19.88 -28.18
CA HIS A 296 32.47 -19.20 -27.53
C HIS A 296 31.17 -19.71 -28.14
N TYR A 297 30.29 -20.25 -27.31
CA TYR A 297 29.01 -20.77 -27.76
C TYR A 297 27.86 -20.15 -26.98
N ARG A 298 26.85 -19.67 -27.71
CA ARG A 298 25.59 -19.14 -27.17
C ARG A 298 24.43 -20.04 -27.56
N TYR A 299 23.55 -20.31 -26.61
CA TYR A 299 22.39 -21.19 -26.78
C TYR A 299 21.15 -20.63 -26.11
N TYR A 300 19.98 -21.02 -26.58
CA TYR A 300 18.73 -20.97 -25.84
C TYR A 300 18.30 -22.39 -25.49
N SER A 301 18.12 -22.65 -24.19
CA SER A 301 17.70 -23.97 -23.69
C SER A 301 16.57 -23.81 -22.68
N CYS A 302 15.61 -24.75 -22.65
CA CYS A 302 14.60 -24.80 -21.61
C CYS A 302 15.23 -24.81 -20.20
N LYS A 303 14.55 -24.19 -19.21
CA LYS A 303 15.00 -24.15 -17.80
C LYS A 303 15.38 -25.53 -17.25
N THR A 304 14.71 -26.60 -17.69
CA THR A 304 15.02 -27.99 -17.29
C THR A 304 16.45 -28.43 -17.63
N TYR A 305 17.06 -27.87 -18.68
CA TYR A 305 18.46 -28.14 -19.03
C TYR A 305 19.48 -27.27 -18.26
N LYS A 306 19.01 -26.33 -17.44
CA LYS A 306 19.83 -25.49 -16.57
C LYS A 306 19.70 -25.91 -15.11
N HIS A 307 18.48 -26.16 -14.67
CA HIS A 307 18.09 -26.52 -13.31
C HIS A 307 17.92 -28.03 -13.20
N THR A 308 19.00 -28.77 -13.47
CA THR A 308 18.97 -30.23 -13.57
C THR A 308 18.84 -30.95 -12.24
N HIS A 309 19.02 -30.24 -11.12
CA HIS A 309 18.82 -30.81 -9.78
C HIS A 309 17.36 -30.66 -9.33
N GLU A 310 16.67 -29.65 -9.83
CA GLU A 310 15.30 -29.31 -9.47
C GLU A 310 14.27 -29.90 -10.43
N LEU A 311 14.64 -30.13 -11.70
CA LEU A 311 13.73 -30.49 -12.78
C LEU A 311 14.35 -31.51 -13.73
N GLU A 312 13.55 -32.49 -14.14
CA GLU A 312 13.92 -33.45 -15.18
C GLU A 312 13.87 -32.83 -16.59
N LYS A 313 14.73 -33.35 -17.48
CA LYS A 313 14.88 -32.81 -18.85
C LYS A 313 13.63 -33.08 -19.69
N CYS A 314 13.09 -32.04 -20.31
CA CYS A 314 11.86 -32.12 -21.12
C CYS A 314 12.03 -32.71 -22.54
N GLY A 315 13.25 -33.05 -22.97
CA GLY A 315 13.49 -33.59 -24.32
C GLY A 315 13.28 -32.58 -25.46
N ASN A 316 13.28 -31.27 -25.19
CA ASN A 316 13.19 -30.23 -26.22
C ASN A 316 14.58 -29.79 -26.73
N LYS A 317 14.66 -29.27 -27.95
CA LYS A 317 15.91 -28.90 -28.63
C LYS A 317 16.63 -27.75 -27.91
N ILE A 318 17.95 -27.84 -27.85
CA ILE A 318 18.82 -26.74 -27.42
C ILE A 318 19.22 -25.96 -28.68
N TRP A 319 18.72 -24.75 -28.81
CA TRP A 319 18.93 -23.93 -30.00
C TRP A 319 20.23 -23.14 -29.91
N ARG A 320 20.96 -23.02 -31.02
CA ARG A 320 22.06 -22.06 -31.15
C ARG A 320 21.47 -20.65 -31.18
N ALA A 321 22.00 -19.75 -30.35
CA ALA A 321 21.46 -18.39 -30.24
C ALA A 321 21.52 -17.67 -31.58
N ASP A 322 22.65 -17.74 -32.29
CA ASP A 322 22.84 -17.10 -33.60
C ASP A 322 21.73 -17.48 -34.60
N LYS A 323 21.36 -18.76 -34.64
CA LYS A 323 20.36 -19.29 -35.58
C LYS A 323 18.92 -19.03 -35.17
N LEU A 324 18.62 -19.07 -33.87
CA LEU A 324 17.29 -18.74 -33.40
C LEU A 324 17.04 -17.22 -33.54
N GLU A 325 18.04 -16.40 -33.25
CA GLU A 325 17.95 -14.94 -33.37
C GLU A 325 17.73 -14.54 -34.84
N GLU A 326 18.54 -15.05 -35.78
CA GLU A 326 18.38 -14.85 -37.23
C GLU A 326 16.97 -15.25 -37.72
N LEU A 327 16.49 -16.43 -37.35
CA LEU A 327 15.15 -16.91 -37.73
C LEU A 327 14.02 -16.00 -37.25
N ILE A 328 14.11 -15.49 -36.01
CA ILE A 328 13.09 -14.59 -35.48
C ILE A 328 13.16 -13.23 -36.17
N ILE A 329 14.36 -12.70 -36.41
CA ILE A 329 14.54 -11.43 -37.13
C ILE A 329 13.98 -11.53 -38.55
N ASP A 330 14.26 -12.61 -39.28
CA ASP A 330 13.72 -12.84 -40.62
C ASP A 330 12.19 -12.85 -40.62
N ARG A 331 11.57 -13.47 -39.62
CA ARG A 331 10.10 -13.50 -39.51
C ARG A 331 9.49 -12.17 -39.13
N VAL A 332 10.20 -11.38 -38.32
CA VAL A 332 9.80 -10.02 -37.94
C VAL A 332 9.86 -9.09 -39.16
N ASN A 333 10.94 -9.14 -39.93
CA ASN A 333 11.10 -8.33 -41.14
C ASN A 333 10.07 -8.68 -42.24
N ASN A 334 9.63 -9.94 -42.29
CA ASN A 334 8.59 -10.40 -43.21
C ASN A 334 7.16 -10.28 -42.64
N TYR A 335 7.00 -9.75 -41.43
CA TYR A 335 5.68 -9.59 -40.82
C TYR A 335 4.98 -8.36 -41.40
N SER A 336 4.05 -8.58 -42.34
CA SER A 336 3.20 -7.53 -42.88
C SER A 336 2.04 -7.24 -41.94
N PHE A 337 1.87 -5.97 -41.57
CA PHE A 337 0.73 -5.40 -40.83
C PHE A 337 -0.58 -5.46 -41.63
N ALA A 338 -0.96 -6.64 -42.11
CA ALA A 338 -2.26 -6.82 -42.73
C ALA A 338 -3.32 -6.93 -41.61
N SER A 339 -3.96 -5.80 -41.33
CA SER A 339 -5.35 -5.67 -40.86
C SER A 339 -5.80 -6.71 -39.83
N ARG A 340 -5.67 -6.40 -38.54
CA ARG A 340 -6.42 -7.12 -37.51
C ARG A 340 -6.96 -6.13 -36.48
N ASN A 341 -8.29 -6.04 -36.45
CA ASN A 341 -9.17 -5.42 -35.46
C ASN A 341 -9.80 -4.03 -35.74
N VAL A 342 -10.07 -3.69 -37.00
CA VAL A 342 -10.83 -2.48 -37.37
C VAL A 342 -12.22 -2.44 -36.69
N ASP A 343 -12.91 -3.57 -36.55
CA ASP A 343 -14.32 -3.58 -36.09
C ASP A 343 -14.55 -3.22 -34.61
N LYS A 344 -13.52 -3.30 -33.74
CA LYS A 344 -13.64 -2.96 -32.30
C LYS A 344 -13.07 -1.57 -31.95
N GLU A 345 -12.31 -0.97 -32.87
CA GLU A 345 -11.76 0.38 -32.75
C GLU A 345 -12.86 1.45 -32.88
N ASP A 346 -13.82 1.24 -33.78
CA ASP A 346 -14.94 2.16 -34.04
C ASP A 346 -15.86 2.36 -32.81
N GLU A 347 -16.04 1.33 -31.99
CA GLU A 347 -16.93 1.41 -30.81
C GLU A 347 -16.35 2.30 -29.70
N LEU A 348 -15.05 2.18 -29.38
CA LEU A 348 -14.42 2.98 -28.33
C LEU A 348 -14.28 4.45 -28.73
N ASP A 349 -13.98 4.73 -30.01
CA ASP A 349 -13.92 6.10 -30.50
C ASP A 349 -15.30 6.74 -30.56
N SER A 350 -16.35 5.98 -30.89
CA SER A 350 -17.72 6.46 -30.77
C SER A 350 -18.11 6.81 -29.32
N LEU A 351 -17.63 6.05 -28.33
CA LEU A 351 -17.87 6.31 -26.90
C LEU A 351 -17.14 7.56 -26.41
N ASN A 352 -15.87 7.71 -26.78
CA ASN A 352 -15.08 8.91 -26.45
C ASN A 352 -15.65 10.18 -27.12
N GLU A 353 -16.13 10.07 -28.36
CA GLU A 353 -16.77 11.17 -29.06
C GLU A 353 -18.08 11.58 -28.36
N LYS A 354 -18.93 10.60 -27.99
CA LYS A 354 -20.14 10.85 -27.19
C LYS A 354 -19.81 11.55 -25.86
N LEU A 355 -18.80 11.10 -25.13
CA LEU A 355 -18.37 11.73 -23.88
C LEU A 355 -17.92 13.19 -24.10
N LYS A 356 -17.12 13.46 -25.14
CA LYS A 356 -16.74 14.84 -25.52
C LYS A 356 -17.95 15.71 -25.85
N THR A 357 -18.95 15.17 -26.54
CA THR A 357 -20.17 15.93 -26.85
C THR A 357 -20.94 16.29 -25.58
N GLU A 358 -21.07 15.40 -24.59
CA GLU A 358 -21.74 15.69 -23.32
C GLU A 358 -20.95 16.73 -22.49
N HIS A 359 -19.61 16.64 -22.43
CA HIS A 359 -18.81 17.70 -21.80
C HIS A 359 -18.97 19.06 -22.49
N THR A 360 -19.10 19.07 -23.82
CA THR A 360 -19.34 20.31 -24.57
C THR A 360 -20.72 20.88 -24.27
N LYS A 361 -21.75 20.04 -24.13
CA LYS A 361 -23.08 20.46 -23.68
C LYS A 361 -23.03 21.03 -22.25
N LYS A 362 -22.28 20.40 -21.33
CA LYS A 362 -22.08 20.91 -19.97
C LYS A 362 -21.45 22.30 -19.96
N LYS A 363 -20.40 22.53 -20.77
CA LYS A 363 -19.77 23.85 -20.93
C LYS A 363 -20.75 24.88 -21.49
N ARG A 364 -21.47 24.54 -22.55
CA ARG A 364 -22.48 25.44 -23.16
C ARG A 364 -23.63 25.77 -22.20
N LEU A 365 -24.05 24.82 -21.37
CA LEU A 365 -25.07 25.03 -20.35
C LEU A 365 -24.59 26.01 -19.27
N PHE A 366 -23.31 25.92 -18.88
CA PHE A 366 -22.68 26.87 -17.97
C PHE A 366 -22.59 28.28 -18.58
N ASP A 367 -22.27 28.39 -19.87
CA ASP A 367 -22.27 29.68 -20.59
C ASP A 367 -23.69 30.28 -20.69
N LEU A 368 -24.72 29.45 -20.88
CA LEU A 368 -26.14 29.85 -20.89
C LEU A 368 -26.63 30.33 -19.52
N TYR A 369 -26.14 29.71 -18.43
CA TYR A 369 -26.41 30.18 -17.07
C TYR A 369 -25.86 31.59 -16.84
N ILE A 370 -24.62 31.85 -17.27
CA ILE A 370 -23.97 33.17 -17.11
C ILE A 370 -24.69 34.25 -17.92
N SER A 371 -25.28 33.89 -19.06
CA SER A 371 -26.04 34.83 -19.91
C SER A 371 -27.48 35.09 -19.46
N GLY A 372 -27.96 34.42 -18.39
CA GLY A 372 -29.26 34.70 -17.77
C GLY A 372 -30.49 34.26 -18.57
N SER A 373 -30.33 33.27 -19.48
CA SER A 373 -31.36 32.91 -20.46
C SER A 373 -32.43 31.92 -19.95
N TYR A 374 -32.28 31.35 -18.75
CA TYR A 374 -33.15 30.31 -18.20
C TYR A 374 -33.32 30.44 -16.68
N GLU A 375 -34.39 29.86 -16.13
CA GLU A 375 -34.57 29.74 -14.68
C GLU A 375 -33.58 28.72 -14.07
N VAL A 376 -33.08 29.02 -12.87
CA VAL A 376 -32.05 28.23 -12.17
C VAL A 376 -32.48 26.79 -11.93
N SER A 377 -33.77 26.55 -11.65
CA SER A 377 -34.33 25.23 -11.37
C SER A 377 -34.38 24.30 -12.59
N GLU A 378 -34.63 24.84 -13.79
CA GLU A 378 -34.63 24.06 -15.03
C GLU A 378 -33.21 23.67 -15.44
N LEU A 379 -32.24 24.56 -15.20
CA LEU A 379 -30.83 24.30 -15.47
C LEU A 379 -30.24 23.22 -14.55
N ASP A 380 -30.62 23.19 -13.28
CA ASP A 380 -30.17 22.15 -12.33
C ASP A 380 -30.62 20.74 -12.78
N GLY A 381 -31.84 20.62 -13.30
CA GLY A 381 -32.34 19.35 -13.86
C GLY A 381 -31.58 18.92 -15.11
N MET A 382 -31.30 19.85 -16.03
CA MET A 382 -30.51 19.57 -17.23
C MET A 382 -29.05 19.23 -16.90
N MET A 383 -28.46 19.87 -15.89
CA MET A 383 -27.12 19.56 -15.40
C MET A 383 -27.05 18.14 -14.83
N ALA A 384 -28.04 17.76 -14.00
CA ALA A 384 -28.11 16.42 -13.42
C ALA A 384 -28.22 15.33 -14.50
N ASP A 385 -29.01 15.55 -15.55
CA ASP A 385 -29.14 14.62 -16.68
C ASP A 385 -27.84 14.47 -17.48
N ILE A 386 -27.13 15.57 -17.74
CA ILE A 386 -25.84 15.54 -18.42
C ILE A 386 -24.79 14.84 -17.55
N ASP A 387 -24.77 15.10 -16.24
CA ASP A 387 -23.85 14.46 -15.31
C ASP A 387 -24.11 12.96 -15.18
N ALA A 388 -25.37 12.53 -15.17
CA ALA A 388 -25.71 11.11 -15.22
C ALA A 388 -25.20 10.42 -16.49
N ARG A 389 -25.27 11.09 -17.65
CA ARG A 389 -24.74 10.56 -18.91
C ARG A 389 -23.22 10.54 -18.95
N ILE A 390 -22.55 11.57 -18.41
CA ILE A 390 -21.09 11.59 -18.28
C ILE A 390 -20.65 10.41 -17.43
N ASN A 391 -21.22 10.24 -16.24
CA ASN A 391 -20.90 9.13 -15.34
C ASN A 391 -21.15 7.77 -16.00
N TYR A 392 -22.23 7.63 -16.78
CA TYR A 392 -22.53 6.40 -17.54
C TYR A 392 -21.44 6.10 -18.58
N TYR A 393 -21.03 7.09 -19.37
CA TYR A 393 -20.00 6.91 -20.39
C TYR A 393 -18.61 6.69 -19.78
N GLU A 394 -18.26 7.39 -18.69
CA GLU A 394 -17.02 7.17 -17.95
C GLU A 394 -16.95 5.74 -17.41
N ALA A 395 -18.01 5.25 -16.76
CA ALA A 395 -18.08 3.88 -16.26
C ALA A 395 -18.00 2.84 -17.38
N GLN A 396 -18.64 3.08 -18.53
CA GLN A 396 -18.55 2.20 -19.70
C GLN A 396 -17.13 2.19 -20.31
N ILE A 397 -16.46 3.34 -20.36
CA ILE A 397 -15.09 3.45 -20.89
C ILE A 397 -14.07 2.81 -19.93
N GLU A 398 -14.28 2.93 -18.62
CA GLU A 398 -13.47 2.23 -17.61
C GLU A 398 -13.68 0.72 -17.65
N ALA A 399 -14.93 0.25 -17.76
CA ALA A 399 -15.26 -1.17 -17.88
C ALA A 399 -14.62 -1.81 -19.14
N ASN A 400 -14.34 -1.02 -20.17
CA ASN A 400 -13.69 -1.42 -21.41
C ASN A 400 -12.15 -1.26 -21.39
N GLU A 401 -11.51 -1.41 -20.23
CA GLU A 401 -10.05 -1.36 -20.03
C GLU A 401 -9.24 -2.21 -21.02
N GLU A 402 -9.76 -3.39 -21.42
CA GLU A 402 -9.11 -4.26 -22.40
C GLU A 402 -9.01 -3.62 -23.80
N LEU A 403 -9.98 -2.80 -24.20
CA LEU A 403 -9.97 -2.10 -25.48
C LEU A 403 -8.95 -0.95 -25.50
N LYS A 404 -8.75 -0.24 -24.37
CA LYS A 404 -7.70 0.78 -24.23
C LYS A 404 -6.29 0.18 -24.36
N LYS A 405 -6.07 -1.02 -23.82
CA LYS A 405 -4.79 -1.75 -23.96
C LYS A 405 -4.51 -2.10 -25.42
N ASN A 406 -5.53 -2.58 -26.14
CA ASN A 406 -5.40 -2.97 -27.55
C ASN A 406 -5.11 -1.76 -28.46
N LYS A 407 -5.76 -0.61 -28.21
CA LYS A 407 -5.53 0.62 -28.99
C LYS A 407 -4.11 1.18 -28.84
N LYS A 408 -3.58 1.24 -27.61
CA LYS A 408 -2.18 1.65 -27.35
C LYS A 408 -1.15 0.70 -27.97
N ILE A 409 -1.45 -0.59 -28.03
CA ILE A 409 -0.59 -1.57 -28.69
C ILE A 409 -0.51 -1.26 -30.18
N GLN A 410 -1.64 -0.99 -30.84
CA GLN A 410 -1.69 -0.68 -32.28
C GLN A 410 -1.04 0.65 -32.66
N GLU A 411 -1.26 1.74 -31.91
CA GLU A 411 -0.63 3.04 -32.18
C GLU A 411 0.91 2.95 -32.07
N ASN A 412 1.42 2.25 -31.05
CA ASN A 412 2.86 2.02 -30.91
C ASN A 412 3.41 1.12 -32.03
N LEU A 413 2.62 0.17 -32.52
CA LEU A 413 3.00 -0.76 -33.57
C LEU A 413 3.04 -0.12 -34.96
N ALA A 414 2.15 0.85 -35.25
CA ALA A 414 2.14 1.62 -36.49
C ALA A 414 3.41 2.50 -36.63
N ASP A 415 3.85 3.12 -35.54
CA ASP A 415 5.12 3.87 -35.51
C ASP A 415 6.35 2.95 -35.69
N LEU A 416 6.31 1.75 -35.10
CA LEU A 416 7.38 0.75 -35.22
C LEU A 416 7.51 0.11 -36.61
N ALA A 417 6.48 0.20 -37.46
CA ALA A 417 6.50 -0.34 -38.82
C ALA A 417 7.41 0.46 -39.78
N THR A 418 7.80 1.68 -39.40
CA THR A 418 8.70 2.55 -40.20
C THR A 418 10.17 2.45 -39.83
N VAL A 419 10.50 1.69 -38.78
CA VAL A 419 11.84 1.62 -38.20
C VAL A 419 12.63 0.45 -38.80
N ASP A 420 13.79 0.74 -39.38
CA ASP A 420 14.74 -0.28 -39.81
C ASP A 420 15.32 -1.00 -38.58
N PHE A 421 14.88 -2.24 -38.35
CA PHE A 421 15.27 -3.05 -37.21
C PHE A 421 16.79 -3.19 -37.09
N ASP A 422 17.51 -3.29 -38.20
CA ASP A 422 18.95 -3.54 -38.17
C ASP A 422 19.74 -2.32 -37.69
N SER A 423 19.20 -1.11 -37.90
CA SER A 423 19.78 0.16 -37.45
C SER A 423 19.70 0.40 -35.93
N LEU A 424 18.82 -0.31 -35.23
CA LEU A 424 18.56 -0.09 -33.80
C LEU A 424 19.70 -0.57 -32.89
N GLU A 425 19.89 0.14 -31.78
CA GLU A 425 20.80 -0.29 -30.72
C GLU A 425 20.31 -1.59 -30.06
N PHE A 426 21.22 -2.37 -29.45
CA PHE A 426 20.89 -3.72 -28.95
C PHE A 426 19.72 -3.73 -27.94
N ARG A 427 19.65 -2.73 -27.06
CA ARG A 427 18.55 -2.60 -26.09
C ARG A 427 17.24 -2.20 -26.76
N GLU A 428 17.29 -1.37 -27.79
CA GLU A 428 16.13 -0.94 -28.55
C GLU A 428 15.54 -2.11 -29.35
N LYS A 429 16.39 -2.93 -29.99
CA LYS A 429 15.99 -4.20 -30.62
C LYS A 429 15.22 -5.11 -29.66
N GLN A 430 15.70 -5.23 -28.42
CA GLN A 430 15.01 -6.04 -27.40
C GLN A 430 13.66 -5.48 -26.96
N LEU A 431 13.51 -4.15 -26.97
CA LEU A 431 12.25 -3.49 -26.64
C LEU A 431 11.27 -3.60 -27.81
N TYR A 432 11.74 -3.40 -29.03
CA TYR A 432 11.01 -3.60 -30.29
C TYR A 432 10.38 -5.00 -30.34
N LEU A 433 11.18 -6.04 -30.08
CA LEU A 433 10.67 -7.41 -30.09
C LEU A 433 9.62 -7.65 -29.00
N LYS A 434 9.74 -6.99 -27.84
CA LYS A 434 8.76 -7.14 -26.74
C LYS A 434 7.47 -6.35 -26.95
N SER A 435 7.48 -5.30 -27.78
CA SER A 435 6.26 -4.60 -28.18
C SER A 435 5.54 -5.32 -29.31
N LEU A 436 6.25 -6.09 -30.14
CA LEU A 436 5.68 -6.79 -31.29
C LEU A 436 5.28 -8.25 -30.99
N ILE A 437 6.04 -8.95 -30.15
CA ILE A 437 5.87 -10.38 -29.89
C ILE A 437 5.39 -10.59 -28.46
N ASN A 438 4.29 -11.33 -28.31
CA ASN A 438 3.84 -11.80 -27.00
C ASN A 438 4.75 -12.93 -26.49
N LYS A 439 4.77 -14.05 -27.23
CA LYS A 439 5.55 -15.25 -26.92
C LYS A 439 6.06 -15.98 -28.16
N ILE A 440 7.15 -16.71 -27.98
CA ILE A 440 7.75 -17.57 -29.01
C ILE A 440 7.74 -19.00 -28.48
N TYR A 441 6.92 -19.86 -29.06
CA TYR A 441 6.83 -21.26 -28.68
C TYR A 441 7.82 -22.09 -29.50
N ILE A 442 8.63 -22.90 -28.80
CA ILE A 442 9.57 -23.83 -29.40
C ILE A 442 9.14 -25.25 -29.10
N ASP A 443 8.89 -26.05 -30.14
CA ASP A 443 8.71 -27.50 -30.05
C ASP A 443 9.66 -28.22 -31.00
N GLY A 444 10.80 -28.68 -30.47
CA GLY A 444 11.84 -29.33 -31.25
C GLY A 444 12.44 -28.37 -32.28
N GLU A 445 12.17 -28.62 -33.55
CA GLU A 445 12.61 -27.78 -34.68
C GLU A 445 11.58 -26.73 -35.09
N GLN A 446 10.32 -26.89 -34.68
CA GLN A 446 9.27 -25.94 -35.01
C GLN A 446 9.31 -24.77 -34.02
N VAL A 447 9.31 -23.57 -34.60
CA VAL A 447 9.20 -22.31 -33.87
C VAL A 447 7.91 -21.63 -34.33
N THR A 448 7.06 -21.24 -33.40
CA THR A 448 5.81 -20.53 -33.65
C THR A 448 5.83 -19.21 -32.89
N ILE A 449 5.58 -18.10 -33.58
CA ILE A 449 5.52 -16.77 -32.97
C ILE A 449 4.07 -16.42 -32.73
N GLU A 450 3.74 -16.09 -31.49
CA GLU A 450 2.49 -15.46 -31.08
C GLU A 450 2.72 -13.96 -31.02
N TRP A 451 2.19 -13.25 -32.01
CA TRP A 451 2.25 -11.81 -32.14
C TRP A 451 1.36 -11.13 -31.08
N LEU A 452 1.73 -9.92 -30.66
CA LEU A 452 0.99 -9.14 -29.66
C LEU A 452 -0.31 -8.56 -30.24
#